data_AF-A0A9W9ZQ72-F1
#
_entry.id   AF-A0A9W9ZQ72-F1
#
_cell.length_a   1.000
_cell.length_b   1.000
_cell.length_c   1.000
_cell.angle_alpha   90.00
_cell.angle_beta   90.00
_cell.angle_gamma   90.00
#
_symmetry.space_group_name_H-M   'P 1'
#
loop_
_entity.id
_entity.type
_entity.pdbx_description
1 polymer ?
#
loop_
_entity_poly.entity_id
_entity_poly.type
_entity_poly.pdbx_seq_one_letter_code
_entity_poly.pdbx_strand_id
1 'polypeptide(L)'
;MSVFPPQSSLTFVLVDCTGINDGELSVFTLRCLTEKDQKIAFLPYFQIKRNQDVQLAQALAEDKDYTAKAKKLKRLDAKKSNAMSISEHLVKSRQLTPTSLNADGDIACPSRSARRRRSETIQAAKLLHGATSDNMTPAYEGLLTALTSLFLFAFLSEIGKLVKSCPRLTDKVISKIVKEQMKCFENSQENFVRSVNTLYKGDIASKQKYNAVRSSLAMCLDETSAGVCRKHINLMKNIPVPRLLTNKNLLKRIN
;
A
#
# COMPACT_ATOMS: atom_id res chain seq x y z
N MET A 1 29.29 -13.25 50.20
CA MET A 1 28.16 -12.62 50.92
C MET A 1 27.13 -12.17 49.92
N SER A 2 26.04 -12.91 49.77
CA SER A 2 24.70 -12.37 49.55
C SER A 2 23.73 -13.54 49.70
N VAL A 3 22.80 -13.35 50.63
CA VAL A 3 21.79 -14.30 51.07
C VAL A 3 20.60 -14.18 50.11
N PHE A 4 20.16 -15.29 49.54
CA PHE A 4 18.78 -15.46 49.08
C PHE A 4 18.12 -16.52 49.97
N PRO A 5 16.93 -16.27 50.55
CA PRO A 5 16.23 -17.26 51.35
C PRO A 5 15.63 -18.36 50.45
N PRO A 6 15.44 -19.59 50.97
CA PRO A 6 14.98 -20.71 50.19
C PRO A 6 13.50 -20.59 49.84
N GLN A 7 13.17 -21.22 48.71
CA GLN A 7 11.87 -21.30 48.09
C GLN A 7 10.78 -21.76 49.06
N SER A 8 9.62 -21.11 48.99
CA SER A 8 8.37 -21.56 49.61
C SER A 8 8.04 -22.97 49.10
N SER A 9 8.15 -23.96 49.98
CA SER A 9 7.73 -25.33 49.71
C SER A 9 6.20 -25.36 49.59
N LEU A 10 5.71 -25.47 48.35
CA LEU A 10 4.30 -25.72 48.08
C LEU A 10 3.94 -27.11 48.63
N THR A 11 3.26 -27.13 49.76
CA THR A 11 2.78 -28.37 50.39
C THR A 11 1.47 -28.76 49.71
N PHE A 12 1.51 -29.76 48.84
CA PHE A 12 0.30 -30.38 48.29
C PHE A 12 -0.13 -31.55 49.16
N VAL A 13 -1.39 -31.51 49.60
CA VAL A 13 -2.06 -32.58 50.33
C VAL A 13 -2.91 -33.37 49.34
N LEU A 14 -2.61 -34.66 49.16
CA LEU A 14 -3.49 -35.59 48.46
C LEU A 14 -4.33 -36.32 49.51
N VAL A 15 -5.66 -36.28 49.36
CA VAL A 15 -6.61 -36.98 50.21
C VAL A 15 -6.92 -38.31 49.55
N ASP A 16 -6.42 -39.42 50.11
CA ASP A 16 -6.82 -40.76 49.69
C ASP A 16 -8.13 -41.13 50.39
N CYS A 17 -9.18 -41.36 49.59
CA CYS A 17 -10.45 -41.89 50.06
C CYS A 17 -10.53 -43.37 49.69
N THR A 18 -10.25 -44.26 50.64
CA THR A 18 -10.59 -45.69 50.49
C THR A 18 -11.69 -46.07 51.46
N GLY A 19 -12.87 -46.35 50.89
CA GLY A 19 -13.83 -47.37 51.35
C GLY A 19 -14.53 -47.19 52.69
N ILE A 20 -15.81 -46.87 52.63
CA ILE A 20 -16.81 -46.81 53.70
C ILE A 20 -17.01 -48.19 54.35
N ASN A 21 -17.13 -48.25 55.68
CA ASN A 21 -18.05 -49.15 56.39
C ASN A 21 -18.45 -48.54 57.74
N ASP A 22 -19.75 -48.31 57.88
CA ASP A 22 -20.61 -48.28 59.07
C ASP A 22 -20.00 -47.79 60.41
N GLY A 23 -20.28 -46.52 60.74
CA GLY A 23 -20.65 -46.16 62.12
C GLY A 23 -19.67 -45.38 62.99
N GLU A 24 -18.44 -45.07 62.56
CA GLU A 24 -17.50 -44.26 63.37
C GLU A 24 -16.71 -43.24 62.54
N LEU A 25 -16.37 -42.10 63.19
CA LEU A 25 -15.68 -40.95 62.63
C LEU A 25 -14.50 -41.33 61.72
N SER A 26 -14.52 -40.84 60.47
CA SER A 26 -13.39 -40.91 59.55
C SER A 26 -12.19 -40.12 60.09
N VAL A 27 -11.15 -40.81 60.56
CA VAL A 27 -9.87 -40.20 60.95
C VAL A 27 -9.08 -39.86 59.69
N PHE A 28 -9.07 -38.58 59.31
CA PHE A 28 -8.23 -38.07 58.23
C PHE A 28 -6.76 -38.09 58.67
N THR A 29 -5.99 -39.05 58.16
CA THR A 29 -4.55 -39.08 58.41
C THR A 29 -3.84 -38.22 57.36
N LEU A 30 -3.49 -36.98 57.71
CA LEU A 30 -2.64 -36.13 56.88
C LEU A 30 -1.21 -36.68 56.87
N ARG A 31 -0.81 -37.36 55.79
CA ARG A 31 0.58 -37.75 55.58
C ARG A 31 1.33 -36.64 54.85
N CYS A 32 2.27 -35.99 55.53
CA CYS A 32 3.15 -35.02 54.93
C CYS A 32 4.18 -35.75 54.05
N LEU A 33 4.07 -35.65 52.73
CA LEU A 33 5.03 -36.25 51.79
C LEU A 33 6.36 -35.49 51.86
N THR A 34 7.46 -36.23 51.96
CA THR A 34 8.80 -35.63 51.95
C THR A 34 9.20 -35.25 50.52
N GLU A 35 10.16 -34.34 50.32
CA GLU A 35 10.65 -33.93 48.98
C GLU A 35 11.07 -35.10 48.07
N LYS A 36 11.48 -36.24 48.66
CA LYS A 36 11.82 -37.46 47.91
C LYS A 36 10.59 -38.12 47.32
N ASP A 37 9.48 -38.14 48.05
CA ASP A 37 8.22 -38.74 47.59
C ASP A 37 7.58 -37.93 46.47
N GLN A 38 7.72 -36.59 46.52
CA GLN A 38 7.29 -35.71 45.43
C GLN A 38 8.11 -35.94 44.15
N LYS A 39 9.44 -36.09 44.24
CA LYS A 39 10.27 -36.42 43.07
C LYS A 39 9.90 -37.77 42.44
N ILE A 40 9.54 -38.76 43.25
CA ILE A 40 9.16 -40.10 42.77
C ILE A 40 7.78 -40.09 42.11
N ALA A 41 6.83 -39.27 42.56
CA ALA A 41 5.50 -39.15 41.92
C ALA A 41 5.53 -38.31 40.62
N PHE A 42 6.44 -37.33 40.50
CA PHE A 42 6.55 -36.48 39.32
C PHE A 42 7.20 -37.17 38.11
N LEU A 43 8.14 -38.10 38.33
CA LEU A 43 8.86 -38.79 37.25
C LEU A 43 7.96 -39.69 36.38
N PRO A 44 7.06 -40.53 36.93
CA PRO A 44 6.10 -41.32 36.16
C PRO A 44 5.13 -40.43 35.38
N TYR A 45 4.62 -39.35 35.98
CA TYR A 45 3.69 -38.45 35.31
C TYR A 45 4.31 -37.80 34.07
N PHE A 46 5.54 -37.27 34.16
CA PHE A 46 6.23 -36.72 33.00
C PHE A 46 6.56 -37.79 31.95
N GLN A 47 6.86 -39.01 32.37
CA GLN A 47 7.08 -40.11 31.44
C GLN A 47 5.80 -40.49 30.71
N ILE A 48 4.67 -40.57 31.41
CA ILE A 48 3.34 -40.82 30.83
C ILE A 48 2.98 -39.70 29.84
N LYS A 49 3.18 -38.43 30.24
CA LYS A 49 2.89 -37.28 29.37
C LYS A 49 3.76 -37.28 28.11
N ARG A 50 5.07 -37.55 28.23
CA ARG A 50 5.96 -37.71 27.06
C ARG A 50 5.49 -38.85 26.16
N ASN A 51 5.10 -39.99 26.73
CA ASN A 51 4.61 -41.12 25.94
C ASN A 51 3.31 -40.76 25.20
N GLN A 52 2.40 -40.02 25.83
CA GLN A 52 1.19 -39.49 25.20
C GLN A 52 1.51 -38.49 24.09
N ASP A 53 2.45 -37.56 24.32
CA ASP A 53 2.88 -36.59 23.32
C ASP A 53 3.53 -37.28 22.11
N VAL A 54 4.32 -38.33 22.33
CA VAL A 54 4.92 -39.14 21.27
C VAL A 54 3.85 -39.88 20.46
N GLN A 55 2.86 -40.50 21.12
CA GLN A 55 1.76 -41.17 20.44
C GLN A 55 0.89 -40.20 19.64
N LEU A 56 0.60 -39.02 20.21
CA LEU A 56 -0.13 -37.96 19.51
C LEU A 56 0.64 -37.46 18.29
N ALA A 57 1.96 -37.25 18.43
CA ALA A 57 2.82 -36.83 17.32
C ALA A 57 2.89 -37.89 16.21
N GLN A 58 2.92 -39.18 16.56
CA GLN A 58 2.86 -40.29 15.61
C GLN A 58 1.51 -40.33 14.88
N ALA A 59 0.40 -40.27 15.61
CA ALA A 59 -0.94 -40.25 15.02
C ALA A 59 -1.15 -39.05 14.08
N LEU A 60 -0.66 -37.86 14.46
CA LEU A 60 -0.70 -36.67 13.61
C LEU A 60 0.23 -36.76 12.39
N ALA A 61 1.34 -37.49 12.50
CA ALA A 61 2.24 -37.72 11.36
C ALA A 61 1.67 -38.72 10.34
N GLU A 62 0.81 -39.63 10.78
CA GLU A 62 0.09 -40.58 9.91
C GLU A 62 -1.12 -39.94 9.23
N ASP A 63 -1.71 -38.89 9.83
CA ASP A 63 -2.78 -38.11 9.23
C ASP A 63 -2.29 -37.31 8.00
N LYS A 64 -2.84 -37.69 6.83
CA LYS A 64 -2.53 -37.07 5.53
C LYS A 64 -2.92 -35.59 5.48
N ASP A 65 -4.01 -35.20 6.14
CA ASP A 65 -4.49 -33.82 6.13
C ASP A 65 -3.65 -32.93 7.04
N TYR A 66 -3.25 -33.44 8.21
CA TYR A 66 -2.36 -32.73 9.12
C TYR A 66 -0.99 -32.51 8.50
N THR A 67 -0.41 -33.56 7.90
CA THR A 67 0.90 -33.44 7.23
C THR A 67 0.86 -32.51 6.02
N ALA A 68 -0.23 -32.51 5.23
CA ALA A 68 -0.42 -31.56 4.13
C ALA A 68 -0.51 -30.11 4.65
N LYS A 69 -1.26 -29.87 5.73
CA LYS A 69 -1.34 -28.55 6.38
C LYS A 69 0.01 -28.09 6.93
N ALA A 70 0.74 -28.96 7.62
CA ALA A 70 2.08 -28.65 8.15
C ALA A 70 3.09 -28.34 7.03
N LYS A 71 3.08 -29.12 5.94
CA LYS A 71 3.91 -28.84 4.74
C LYS A 71 3.53 -27.51 4.10
N LYS A 72 2.23 -27.18 4.04
CA LYS A 72 1.76 -25.88 3.53
C LYS A 72 2.22 -24.73 4.41
N LEU A 73 2.15 -24.88 5.75
CA LEU A 73 2.62 -23.88 6.70
C LEU A 73 4.13 -23.64 6.54
N LYS A 74 4.95 -24.70 6.53
CA LYS A 74 6.40 -24.60 6.29
C LYS A 74 6.74 -23.91 4.96
N ARG A 75 5.99 -24.19 3.89
CA ARG A 75 6.14 -23.51 2.60
C ARG A 75 5.79 -22.02 2.67
N LEU A 76 4.77 -21.65 3.45
CA LEU A 76 4.38 -20.25 3.66
C LEU A 76 5.39 -19.50 4.51
N ASP A 77 5.92 -20.13 5.55
CA ASP A 77 6.94 -19.54 6.43
C ASP A 77 8.26 -19.36 5.68
N ALA A 78 8.69 -20.35 4.90
CA ALA A 78 9.84 -20.21 4.00
C ALA A 78 9.63 -19.12 2.95
N LYS A 79 8.39 -18.91 2.49
CA LYS A 79 8.07 -17.82 1.56
C LYS A 79 8.07 -16.44 2.24
N LYS A 80 7.83 -16.38 3.55
CA LYS A 80 7.84 -15.17 4.37
C LYS A 80 9.27 -14.75 4.74
N SER A 81 10.15 -15.70 5.05
CA SER A 81 11.56 -15.44 5.36
C SER A 81 12.41 -15.15 4.10
N ASN A 82 12.03 -15.68 2.95
CA ASN A 82 12.77 -15.52 1.70
C ASN A 82 12.32 -14.30 0.85
N ALA A 83 11.75 -13.29 1.51
CA ALA A 83 11.08 -12.14 0.90
C ALA A 83 12.00 -11.20 0.10
N MET A 84 13.31 -11.43 0.06
CA MET A 84 14.26 -10.49 -0.56
C MET A 84 15.39 -11.11 -1.38
N SER A 85 15.57 -12.44 -1.39
CA SER A 85 16.58 -13.06 -2.24
C SER A 85 16.01 -13.28 -3.63
N ILE A 86 16.32 -12.37 -4.56
CA ILE A 86 16.09 -12.62 -5.99
C ILE A 86 17.16 -13.63 -6.43
N SER A 87 16.75 -14.82 -6.85
CA SER A 87 17.72 -15.83 -7.30
C SER A 87 18.54 -15.33 -8.49
N GLU A 88 19.81 -15.70 -8.55
CA GLU A 88 20.69 -15.31 -9.67
C GLU A 88 20.12 -15.70 -11.03
N HIS A 89 19.47 -16.86 -11.11
CA HIS A 89 18.76 -17.30 -12.30
C HIS A 89 17.68 -16.30 -12.74
N LEU A 90 16.91 -15.75 -11.80
CA LEU A 90 15.90 -14.73 -12.11
C LEU A 90 16.54 -13.41 -12.57
N VAL A 91 17.68 -13.03 -12.02
CA VAL A 91 18.42 -11.84 -12.46
C VAL A 91 18.89 -12.02 -13.90
N LYS A 92 19.56 -13.14 -14.21
CA LYS A 92 20.02 -13.46 -15.58
C LYS A 92 18.85 -13.50 -16.57
N SER A 93 17.75 -14.15 -16.20
CA SER A 93 16.53 -14.18 -17.03
C SER A 93 15.96 -12.79 -17.31
N ARG A 94 16.00 -11.87 -16.36
CA ARG A 94 15.54 -10.48 -16.54
C ARG A 94 16.48 -9.63 -17.36
N GLN A 95 17.78 -9.88 -17.32
CA GLN A 95 18.75 -9.24 -18.22
C GLN A 95 18.49 -9.63 -19.68
N LEU A 96 18.11 -10.89 -19.94
CA LEU A 96 17.71 -11.36 -21.27
C LEU A 96 16.33 -10.84 -21.71
N THR A 97 15.44 -10.54 -20.76
CA THR A 97 14.08 -10.04 -21.01
C THR A 97 13.82 -8.75 -20.21
N PRO A 98 14.48 -7.64 -20.59
CA PRO A 98 14.40 -6.40 -19.86
C PRO A 98 12.96 -5.87 -19.80
N THR A 99 12.66 -5.07 -18.79
CA THR A 99 11.35 -4.45 -18.66
C THR A 99 11.17 -3.39 -19.73
N SER A 100 10.17 -3.56 -20.58
CA SER A 100 9.67 -2.55 -21.51
C SER A 100 8.20 -2.25 -21.21
N LEU A 101 7.74 -1.07 -21.62
CA LEU A 101 6.33 -0.68 -21.51
C LEU A 101 5.63 -0.90 -22.84
N ASN A 102 4.36 -1.31 -22.78
CA ASN A 102 3.47 -1.33 -23.93
C ASN A 102 2.80 0.04 -24.14
N ALA A 103 1.94 0.16 -25.15
CA ALA A 103 1.22 1.40 -25.46
C ALA A 103 0.31 1.91 -24.32
N ASP A 104 -0.11 1.02 -23.41
CA ASP A 104 -0.95 1.36 -22.25
C ASP A 104 -0.12 1.78 -21.01
N GLY A 105 1.21 1.80 -21.13
CA GLY A 105 2.12 2.05 -20.01
C GLY A 105 2.24 0.89 -19.02
N ASP A 106 1.79 -0.30 -19.40
CA ASP A 106 1.94 -1.53 -18.64
C ASP A 106 3.21 -2.29 -19.06
N ILE A 107 3.76 -3.12 -18.17
CA ILE A 107 4.94 -3.92 -18.50
C ILE A 107 4.58 -4.91 -19.62
N ALA A 108 5.32 -4.87 -20.73
CA ALA A 108 5.13 -5.70 -21.92
C ALA A 108 5.66 -7.14 -21.70
N CYS A 109 5.06 -7.88 -20.78
CA CYS A 109 5.29 -9.32 -20.60
C CYS A 109 4.03 -10.00 -20.05
N PRO A 110 3.98 -11.35 -19.94
CA PRO A 110 2.82 -12.05 -19.42
C PRO A 110 2.35 -11.49 -18.07
N SER A 111 1.03 -11.36 -17.88
CA SER A 111 0.43 -10.63 -16.76
C SER A 111 0.93 -11.09 -15.39
N ARG A 112 1.20 -12.39 -15.24
CA ARG A 112 1.78 -12.95 -14.01
C ARG A 112 3.18 -12.41 -13.73
N SER A 113 4.03 -12.34 -14.76
CA SER A 113 5.39 -11.81 -14.67
C SER A 113 5.38 -10.30 -14.43
N ALA A 114 4.52 -9.56 -15.13
CA ALA A 114 4.34 -8.12 -14.91
C ALA A 114 3.88 -7.82 -13.48
N ARG A 115 2.87 -8.55 -12.97
CA ARG A 115 2.39 -8.43 -11.59
C ARG A 115 3.49 -8.73 -10.59
N ARG A 116 4.27 -9.80 -10.83
CA ARG A 116 5.39 -10.20 -9.97
C ARG A 116 6.48 -9.13 -9.92
N ARG A 117 6.91 -8.59 -11.07
CA ARG A 117 7.91 -7.51 -11.12
C ARG A 117 7.42 -6.29 -10.32
N ARG A 118 6.18 -5.86 -10.54
CA ARG A 118 5.57 -4.74 -9.78
C ARG A 118 5.52 -5.00 -8.27
N SER A 119 5.08 -6.19 -7.85
CA SER A 119 4.99 -6.50 -6.41
C SER A 119 6.36 -6.55 -5.75
N GLU A 120 7.37 -7.11 -6.42
CA GLU A 120 8.74 -7.14 -5.90
C GLU A 120 9.33 -5.74 -5.78
N THR A 121 9.10 -4.86 -6.77
CA THR A 121 9.53 -3.45 -6.70
C THR A 121 8.87 -2.71 -5.52
N ILE A 122 7.56 -2.86 -5.35
CA ILE A 122 6.83 -2.20 -4.24
C ILE A 122 7.26 -2.78 -2.88
N GLN A 123 7.48 -4.10 -2.80
CA GLN A 123 7.94 -4.74 -1.58
C GLN A 123 9.36 -4.31 -1.20
N ALA A 124 10.27 -4.22 -2.17
CA ALA A 124 11.61 -3.69 -1.96
C ALA A 124 11.55 -2.23 -1.48
N ALA A 125 10.76 -1.38 -2.14
CA ALA A 125 10.57 0.00 -1.72
C ALA A 125 9.97 0.09 -0.31
N LYS A 126 9.02 -0.78 0.02
CA LYS A 126 8.42 -0.86 1.36
C LYS A 126 9.47 -1.10 2.44
N LEU A 127 10.35 -2.06 2.22
CA LEU A 127 11.41 -2.42 3.16
C LEU A 127 12.49 -1.33 3.24
N LEU A 128 12.92 -0.80 2.10
CA LEU A 128 13.98 0.22 2.03
C LEU A 128 13.56 1.55 2.66
N HIS A 129 12.31 1.96 2.47
CA HIS A 129 11.81 3.26 2.93
C HIS A 129 10.96 3.17 4.21
N GLY A 130 10.89 2.00 4.85
CA GLY A 130 10.21 1.85 6.14
C GLY A 130 8.69 1.98 6.10
N ALA A 131 8.05 1.68 4.96
CA ALA A 131 6.60 1.69 4.86
C ALA A 131 5.97 0.47 5.55
N THR A 132 4.79 0.67 6.13
CA THR A 132 4.00 -0.39 6.81
C THR A 132 2.83 -0.83 5.94
N SER A 133 2.02 -1.80 6.38
CA SER A 133 0.75 -2.10 5.68
C SER A 133 -0.22 -0.93 5.71
N ASP A 134 -0.15 -0.13 6.77
CA ASP A 134 -1.12 0.91 7.08
C ASP A 134 -0.67 2.26 6.51
N ASN A 135 0.64 2.45 6.33
CA ASN A 135 1.22 3.63 5.72
C ASN A 135 2.23 3.24 4.62
N MET A 136 1.77 3.27 3.36
CA MET A 136 2.60 3.03 2.18
C MET A 136 3.29 4.29 1.65
N THR A 137 2.99 5.46 2.20
CA THR A 137 3.52 6.76 1.72
C THR A 137 5.04 6.78 1.61
N PRO A 138 5.82 6.30 2.62
CA PRO A 138 7.28 6.28 2.51
C PRO A 138 7.81 5.48 1.31
N ALA A 139 7.15 4.37 0.94
CA ALA A 139 7.55 3.59 -0.24
C ALA A 139 7.30 4.35 -1.54
N TYR A 140 6.16 5.04 -1.64
CA TYR A 140 5.82 5.81 -2.83
C TYR A 140 6.69 7.07 -2.97
N GLU A 141 6.95 7.76 -1.87
CA GLU A 141 7.88 8.89 -1.82
C GLU A 141 9.29 8.45 -2.21
N GLY A 142 9.79 7.35 -1.65
CA GLY A 142 11.11 6.83 -2.01
C GLY A 142 11.25 6.42 -3.48
N LEU A 143 10.21 5.78 -4.05
CA LEU A 143 10.16 5.49 -5.50
C LEU A 143 10.16 6.77 -6.33
N LEU A 144 9.38 7.78 -5.94
CA LEU A 144 9.33 9.07 -6.62
C LEU A 144 10.68 9.78 -6.51
N THR A 145 11.29 9.82 -5.33
CA THR A 145 12.61 10.41 -5.09
C THR A 145 13.65 9.74 -5.98
N ALA A 146 13.70 8.41 -6.04
CA ALA A 146 14.62 7.67 -6.89
C ALA A 146 14.43 7.99 -8.39
N LEU A 147 13.18 8.16 -8.84
CA LEU A 147 12.90 8.63 -10.19
C LEU A 147 13.38 10.08 -10.39
N THR A 148 13.14 10.96 -9.41
CA THR A 148 13.48 12.40 -9.49
C THR A 148 14.95 12.72 -9.30
N SER A 149 15.70 11.95 -8.51
CA SER A 149 17.13 12.19 -8.24
C SER A 149 18.00 11.89 -9.46
N LEU A 150 17.49 11.08 -10.40
CA LEU A 150 18.10 10.83 -11.70
C LEU A 150 17.88 11.99 -12.69
N PHE A 151 17.16 13.05 -12.31
CA PHE A 151 16.98 14.27 -13.10
C PHE A 151 18.24 15.16 -13.08
N LEU A 152 19.40 14.60 -13.45
CA LEU A 152 20.37 15.45 -14.12
C LEU A 152 19.72 15.89 -15.44
N PHE A 153 19.86 17.17 -15.82
CA PHE A 153 19.21 17.78 -17.00
C PHE A 153 19.22 16.93 -18.29
N ALA A 154 20.18 16.01 -18.43
CA ALA A 154 20.31 15.06 -19.52
C ALA A 154 19.16 14.03 -19.67
N PHE A 155 18.38 13.74 -18.61
CA PHE A 155 17.36 12.65 -18.62
C PHE A 155 15.90 13.12 -18.65
N LEU A 156 15.65 14.43 -18.63
CA LEU A 156 14.31 15.01 -18.63
C LEU A 156 13.47 14.58 -19.85
N SER A 157 14.10 14.50 -21.03
CA SER A 157 13.43 14.12 -22.28
C SER A 157 12.98 12.65 -22.26
N GLU A 158 13.82 11.74 -21.76
CA GLU A 158 13.50 10.31 -21.66
C GLU A 158 12.41 10.04 -20.62
N ILE A 159 12.47 10.67 -19.45
CA ILE A 159 11.41 10.56 -18.45
C ILE A 159 10.11 11.16 -18.99
N GLY A 160 10.19 12.30 -19.69
CA GLY A 160 9.05 12.89 -20.39
C GLY A 160 8.40 11.92 -21.39
N LYS A 161 9.20 11.16 -22.14
CA LYS A 161 8.69 10.09 -23.04
C LYS A 161 7.99 8.97 -22.25
N LEU A 162 8.61 8.48 -21.17
CA LEU A 162 8.04 7.43 -20.33
C LEU A 162 6.71 7.82 -19.67
N VAL A 163 6.62 9.07 -19.18
CA VAL A 163 5.38 9.62 -18.62
C VAL A 163 4.33 9.74 -19.72
N LYS A 164 4.69 10.25 -20.90
CA LYS A 164 3.78 10.36 -22.04
C LYS A 164 3.27 9.01 -22.54
N SER A 165 4.07 7.95 -22.47
CA SER A 165 3.66 6.59 -22.85
C SER A 165 2.77 5.90 -21.81
N CYS A 166 2.44 6.56 -20.68
CA CYS A 166 1.56 6.01 -19.66
C CYS A 166 0.23 6.79 -19.60
N PRO A 167 -0.82 6.36 -20.34
CA PRO A 167 -2.14 7.01 -20.37
C PRO A 167 -2.74 7.21 -18.97
N ARG A 168 -2.49 6.30 -18.03
CA ARG A 168 -2.98 6.44 -16.65
C ARG A 168 -2.37 7.65 -15.94
N LEU A 169 -1.11 7.97 -16.20
CA LEU A 169 -0.44 9.14 -15.64
C LEU A 169 -0.87 10.41 -16.37
N THR A 170 -0.91 10.40 -17.71
CA THR A 170 -1.29 11.60 -18.49
C THR A 170 -2.76 11.96 -18.34
N ASP A 171 -3.66 11.01 -18.58
CA ASP A 171 -5.08 11.28 -18.76
C ASP A 171 -5.83 11.33 -17.42
N LYS A 172 -5.29 10.69 -16.38
CA LYS A 172 -5.89 10.72 -15.04
C LYS A 172 -5.15 11.67 -14.10
N VAL A 173 -3.87 11.42 -13.84
CA VAL A 173 -3.12 12.16 -12.80
C VAL A 173 -2.81 13.57 -13.26
N ILE A 174 -2.06 13.73 -14.36
CA ILE A 174 -1.67 15.04 -14.90
C ILE A 174 -2.91 15.85 -15.25
N SER A 175 -3.87 15.23 -15.93
CA SER A 175 -5.12 15.91 -16.29
C SER A 175 -5.91 16.41 -15.07
N LYS A 176 -5.91 15.67 -13.96
CA LYS A 176 -6.55 16.12 -12.72
C LYS A 176 -5.81 17.33 -12.12
N ILE A 177 -4.49 17.24 -12.00
CA ILE A 177 -3.65 18.32 -11.47
C ILE A 177 -3.83 19.59 -12.30
N VAL A 178 -3.74 19.48 -13.63
CA VAL A 178 -3.88 20.61 -14.54
C VAL A 178 -5.29 21.21 -14.43
N LYS A 179 -6.35 20.40 -14.37
CA LYS A 179 -7.72 20.90 -14.20
C LYS A 179 -7.91 21.70 -12.91
N GLU A 180 -7.33 21.22 -11.81
CA GLU A 180 -7.37 21.92 -10.52
C GLU A 180 -6.61 23.26 -10.62
N GLN A 181 -5.41 23.25 -11.19
CA GLN A 181 -4.61 24.46 -11.42
C GLN A 181 -5.32 25.46 -12.34
N MET A 182 -6.00 25.00 -13.40
CA MET A 182 -6.76 25.87 -14.29
C MET A 182 -7.93 26.53 -13.54
N LYS A 183 -8.62 25.79 -12.66
CA LYS A 183 -9.71 26.35 -11.84
C LYS A 183 -9.19 27.39 -10.84
N CYS A 184 -8.03 27.14 -10.24
CA CYS A 184 -7.37 28.12 -9.37
C CYS A 184 -6.99 29.38 -10.16
N PHE A 185 -6.38 29.20 -11.34
CA PHE A 185 -5.98 30.29 -12.22
C PHE A 185 -7.18 31.13 -12.69
N GLU A 186 -8.31 30.53 -13.06
CA GLU A 186 -9.50 31.29 -13.48
C GLU A 186 -9.99 32.29 -12.43
N ASN A 187 -9.74 32.00 -11.14
CA ASN A 187 -10.13 32.84 -10.01
C ASN A 187 -8.99 33.72 -9.47
N SER A 188 -7.78 33.59 -10.03
CA SER A 188 -6.58 34.24 -9.52
C SER A 188 -6.50 35.73 -9.86
N GLN A 189 -5.56 36.43 -9.22
CA GLN A 189 -5.31 37.84 -9.50
C GLN A 189 -4.72 38.04 -10.90
N GLU A 190 -3.91 37.10 -11.39
CA GLU A 190 -3.32 37.14 -12.73
C GLU A 190 -4.40 37.10 -13.82
N ASN A 191 -5.42 36.24 -13.66
CA ASN A 191 -6.54 36.21 -14.59
C ASN A 191 -7.44 37.44 -14.48
N PHE A 192 -7.55 38.04 -13.28
CA PHE A 192 -8.19 39.34 -13.12
C PHE A 192 -7.44 40.43 -13.88
N VAL A 193 -6.12 40.56 -13.72
CA VAL A 193 -5.29 41.52 -14.48
C VAL A 193 -5.40 41.28 -15.98
N ARG A 194 -5.33 40.03 -16.44
CA ARG A 194 -5.55 39.67 -17.85
C ARG A 194 -6.94 40.11 -18.35
N SER A 195 -7.96 39.98 -17.50
CA SER A 195 -9.33 40.39 -17.81
C SER A 195 -9.47 41.92 -17.87
N VAL A 196 -8.86 42.66 -16.95
CA VAL A 196 -8.78 44.13 -16.95
C VAL A 196 -8.04 44.63 -18.19
N ASN A 197 -6.87 44.08 -18.49
CA ASN A 197 -6.10 44.44 -19.68
C ASN A 197 -6.89 44.22 -20.96
N THR A 198 -7.73 43.17 -21.01
CA THR A 198 -8.63 42.94 -22.15
C THR A 198 -9.76 43.96 -22.20
N LEU A 199 -10.28 44.40 -21.04
CA LEU A 199 -11.33 45.41 -20.95
C LEU A 199 -10.84 46.80 -21.40
N TYR A 200 -9.61 47.18 -21.03
CA TYR A 200 -9.04 48.50 -21.33
C TYR A 200 -8.12 48.49 -22.57
N LYS A 201 -8.15 47.43 -23.40
CA LYS A 201 -7.26 47.33 -24.55
C LYS A 201 -7.66 48.34 -25.63
N GLY A 202 -6.85 49.39 -25.78
CA GLY A 202 -7.02 50.45 -26.78
C GLY A 202 -8.06 51.50 -26.42
N ASP A 203 -9.07 51.14 -25.63
CA ASP A 203 -10.07 51.99 -24.95
C ASP A 203 -10.93 51.09 -24.05
N ILE A 204 -11.85 51.67 -23.27
CA ILE A 204 -12.83 50.90 -22.49
C ILE A 204 -13.75 50.10 -23.43
N ALA A 205 -13.63 48.78 -23.41
CA ALA A 205 -14.43 47.89 -24.24
C ALA A 205 -15.88 47.79 -23.73
N SER A 206 -16.85 47.88 -24.64
CA SER A 206 -18.25 47.61 -24.33
C SER A 206 -18.46 46.16 -23.84
N LYS A 207 -19.54 45.93 -23.09
CA LYS A 207 -19.92 44.58 -22.62
C LYS A 207 -19.99 43.56 -23.75
N GLN A 208 -20.54 43.95 -24.91
CA GLN A 208 -20.64 43.08 -26.08
C GLN A 208 -19.26 42.76 -26.68
N LYS A 209 -18.42 43.79 -26.87
CA LYS A 209 -17.05 43.63 -27.41
C LYS A 209 -16.21 42.74 -26.49
N TYR A 210 -16.27 42.96 -25.18
CA TYR A 210 -15.59 42.13 -24.19
C TYR A 210 -16.03 40.67 -24.24
N ASN A 211 -17.35 40.41 -24.27
CA ASN A 211 -17.87 39.05 -24.32
C ASN A 211 -17.53 38.33 -25.64
N ALA A 212 -17.46 39.06 -26.75
CA ALA A 212 -17.00 38.52 -28.03
C ALA A 212 -15.53 38.07 -27.96
N VAL A 213 -14.64 38.92 -27.44
CA VAL A 213 -13.21 38.58 -27.25
C VAL A 213 -13.04 37.43 -26.27
N ARG A 214 -13.75 37.46 -25.13
CA ARG A 214 -13.72 36.35 -24.16
C ARG A 214 -14.14 35.03 -24.80
N SER A 215 -15.16 35.06 -25.67
CA SER A 215 -15.64 33.85 -26.34
C SER A 215 -14.65 33.37 -27.39
N SER A 216 -14.08 34.26 -28.21
CA SER A 216 -13.11 33.88 -29.24
C SER A 216 -11.81 33.31 -28.67
N LEU A 217 -11.41 33.73 -27.46
CA LEU A 217 -10.24 33.18 -26.78
C LEU A 217 -10.47 31.78 -26.18
N ALA A 218 -11.71 31.36 -25.97
CA ALA A 218 -12.05 30.12 -25.27
C ALA A 218 -12.83 29.11 -26.13
N MET A 219 -13.29 29.53 -27.32
CA MET A 219 -14.13 28.75 -28.22
C MET A 219 -13.57 28.78 -29.63
N CYS A 220 -13.65 27.65 -30.33
CA CYS A 220 -13.44 27.53 -31.77
C CYS A 220 -14.71 26.98 -32.43
N LEU A 221 -14.77 27.14 -33.75
CA LEU A 221 -15.76 26.44 -34.57
C LEU A 221 -15.22 25.04 -34.88
N ASP A 222 -16.10 24.05 -34.80
CA ASP A 222 -15.83 22.69 -35.22
C ASP A 222 -16.89 22.29 -36.26
N GLU A 223 -16.40 21.95 -37.45
CA GLU A 223 -17.22 21.49 -38.55
C GLU A 223 -17.41 19.99 -38.43
N THR A 224 -18.56 19.59 -37.88
CA THR A 224 -18.96 18.19 -37.82
C THR A 224 -19.95 17.92 -38.96
N SER A 225 -20.11 16.67 -39.37
CA SER A 225 -21.08 16.25 -40.40
C SER A 225 -22.55 16.61 -40.10
N ALA A 226 -22.85 17.08 -38.88
CA ALA A 226 -24.16 17.58 -38.44
C ALA A 226 -24.27 19.12 -38.40
N GLY A 227 -23.26 19.87 -38.86
CA GLY A 227 -23.23 21.34 -38.91
C GLY A 227 -22.08 21.98 -38.13
N VAL A 228 -22.03 23.32 -38.17
CA VAL A 228 -21.02 24.13 -37.45
C VAL A 228 -21.41 24.24 -35.98
N CYS A 229 -20.61 23.65 -35.09
CA CYS A 229 -20.81 23.75 -33.65
C CYS A 229 -19.65 24.52 -32.98
N ARG A 230 -19.94 25.21 -31.86
CA ARG A 230 -18.89 25.84 -31.06
C ARG A 230 -18.36 24.84 -30.04
N LYS A 231 -17.04 24.61 -30.05
CA LYS A 231 -16.37 23.79 -29.05
C LYS A 231 -15.36 24.60 -28.26
N HIS A 232 -15.10 24.16 -27.04
CA HIS A 232 -14.05 24.77 -26.23
C HIS A 232 -12.68 24.45 -26.81
N ILE A 233 -11.84 25.48 -26.89
CA ILE A 233 -10.42 25.29 -27.15
C ILE A 233 -9.85 24.54 -25.93
N ASN A 234 -9.22 23.40 -26.20
CA ASN A 234 -8.69 22.53 -25.17
C ASN A 234 -7.16 22.54 -25.21
N LEU A 235 -6.53 22.70 -24.05
CA LEU A 235 -5.08 22.58 -23.87
C LEU A 235 -4.61 21.12 -24.01
N MET A 236 -5.40 20.19 -23.46
CA MET A 236 -5.22 18.75 -23.54
C MET A 236 -6.60 18.09 -23.67
N LYS A 237 -6.64 16.77 -23.89
CA LYS A 237 -7.89 16.01 -23.98
C LYS A 237 -8.81 16.32 -22.79
N ASN A 238 -9.95 16.95 -23.06
CA ASN A 238 -10.95 17.36 -22.07
C ASN A 238 -10.45 18.35 -20.99
N ILE A 239 -9.47 19.20 -21.31
CA ILE A 239 -9.00 20.30 -20.45
C ILE A 239 -9.16 21.62 -21.20
N PRO A 240 -10.19 22.43 -20.91
CA PRO A 240 -10.42 23.69 -21.58
C PRO A 240 -9.36 24.73 -21.19
N VAL A 241 -9.06 25.65 -22.12
CA VAL A 241 -8.21 26.81 -21.84
C VAL A 241 -8.91 27.73 -20.82
N PRO A 242 -8.17 28.32 -19.85
CA PRO A 242 -8.75 29.21 -18.86
C PRO A 242 -9.44 30.42 -19.47
N ARG A 243 -10.68 30.65 -19.02
CA ARG A 243 -11.50 31.78 -19.48
C ARG A 243 -11.14 33.05 -18.73
N LEU A 244 -11.28 34.18 -19.42
CA LEU A 244 -11.37 35.47 -18.75
C LEU A 244 -12.57 35.49 -17.80
N LEU A 245 -12.52 36.37 -16.81
CA LEU A 245 -13.65 36.62 -15.93
C LEU A 245 -14.87 37.07 -16.75
N THR A 246 -16.07 36.78 -16.25
CA THR A 246 -17.27 37.33 -16.88
C THR A 246 -17.29 38.84 -16.65
N ASN A 247 -17.84 39.61 -17.59
CA ASN A 247 -17.94 41.07 -17.46
C ASN A 247 -18.62 41.48 -16.13
N LYS A 248 -19.65 40.72 -15.71
CA LYS A 248 -20.31 40.91 -14.40
C LYS A 248 -19.35 40.75 -13.22
N ASN A 249 -18.59 39.65 -13.18
CA ASN A 249 -17.67 39.37 -12.07
C ASN A 249 -16.47 40.33 -12.09
N LEU A 250 -16.03 40.75 -13.27
CA LEU A 250 -14.96 41.72 -13.45
C LEU A 250 -15.35 43.08 -12.87
N LEU A 251 -16.50 43.62 -13.29
CA LEU A 251 -16.98 44.93 -12.81
C LEU A 251 -17.29 44.92 -11.31
N LYS A 252 -17.84 43.81 -10.78
CA LYS A 252 -18.06 43.64 -9.33
C LYS A 252 -16.77 43.70 -8.50
N ARG A 253 -15.63 43.36 -9.09
CA ARG A 253 -14.33 43.35 -8.39
C ARG A 253 -13.54 44.65 -8.61
N ILE A 254 -13.89 45.42 -9.63
CA ILE A 254 -13.31 46.76 -9.91
C ILE A 254 -13.99 47.83 -9.06
N ASN A 255 -15.32 47.74 -8.95
CA ASN A 255 -16.15 48.64 -8.15
C ASN A 255 -16.20 48.20 -6.69
#